data_AF-X1BU34-F1
#
_entry.id   AF-X1BU34-F1
#
_cell.length_a   1.000
_cell.length_b   1.000
_cell.length_c   1.000
_cell.angle_alpha   90.00
_cell.angle_beta   90.00
_cell.angle_gamma   90.00
#
_symmetry.space_group_name_H-M   'P 1'
#
loop_
_entity.id
_entity.type
_entity.pdbx_description
1 polymer ?
#
loop_
_entity_poly.entity_id
_entity_poly.type
_entity_poly.pdbx_seq_one_letter_code
_entity_poly.pdbx_strand_id
1 'polypeptide(L)'
;MPYDRPNTTMHKFTLCEDCAVEYNNPFDRRFHAQPNACNKCGPKLLLVDKHGKKIDSKSPIISAAKLLRQEKIIAIKSLGGFQVACNATSDDTVLKLRKRKKRPVKPFAIMLKDIESIKKYYYLSKKEIESLTSARAPIVLLKKKAKNYTVSWYVSLYYRYEGVMLPYTPIHHLLFNHMDIPLIM
;
A
#
# COMPACT_ATOMS: atom_id res chain seq x y z
N MET A 1 26.21 4.34 9.59
CA MET A 1 26.80 2.98 9.69
C MET A 1 27.54 2.89 11.01
N PRO A 2 27.54 1.75 11.71
CA PRO A 2 27.04 0.42 11.29
C PRO A 2 25.51 0.31 11.18
N TYR A 3 25.00 -0.74 10.51
CA TYR A 3 23.57 -1.07 10.46
C TYR A 3 23.18 -1.81 11.74
N ASP A 4 22.79 -1.03 12.74
CA ASP A 4 22.41 -1.53 14.06
C ASP A 4 21.22 -0.71 14.58
N ARG A 5 20.38 -1.31 15.42
CA ARG A 5 19.11 -0.74 15.87
C ARG A 5 19.26 0.68 16.43
N PRO A 6 20.26 1.02 17.27
CA PRO A 6 20.47 2.38 17.77
C PRO A 6 20.74 3.42 16.67
N ASN A 7 21.28 2.98 15.53
CA ASN A 7 21.61 3.81 14.37
C ASN A 7 20.48 3.84 13.33
N THR A 8 19.28 3.36 13.68
CA THR A 8 18.10 3.31 12.78
C THR A 8 16.95 4.12 13.35
N THR A 9 15.85 4.29 12.60
CA THR A 9 14.61 4.89 13.11
C THR A 9 13.96 4.10 14.25
N MET A 10 14.37 2.84 14.45
CA MET A 10 13.84 1.96 15.50
C MET A 10 14.49 2.20 16.87
N HIS A 11 15.50 3.06 16.99
CA HIS A 11 16.14 3.39 18.28
C HIS A 11 15.17 3.90 19.36
N LYS A 12 14.04 4.49 18.95
CA LYS A 12 13.00 5.00 19.87
C LYS A 12 12.09 3.91 20.44
N PHE A 13 12.24 2.67 19.97
CA PHE A 13 11.35 1.55 20.30
C PHE A 13 12.16 0.44 20.98
N THR A 14 12.15 0.43 22.32
CA THR A 14 12.80 -0.63 23.11
C THR A 14 12.08 -1.96 22.91
N LEU A 15 12.82 -3.04 22.63
CA LEU A 15 12.24 -4.38 22.48
C LEU A 15 11.56 -4.82 23.78
N CYS A 16 10.39 -5.45 23.69
CA CYS A 16 9.82 -6.20 24.81
C CYS A 16 10.52 -7.55 24.96
N GLU A 17 10.27 -8.24 26.07
CA GLU A 17 10.86 -9.55 26.39
C GLU A 17 10.70 -10.56 25.25
N ASP A 18 9.47 -10.75 24.74
CA ASP A 18 9.20 -11.68 23.63
C ASP A 18 10.08 -11.39 22.39
N CYS A 19 10.15 -10.13 21.95
CA CYS A 19 10.95 -9.75 20.78
C CYS A 19 12.46 -9.80 21.06
N ALA A 20 12.89 -9.62 22.31
CA ALA A 20 14.28 -9.76 22.70
C ALA A 20 14.73 -11.23 22.67
N VAL A 21 13.86 -12.17 23.07
CA VAL A 21 14.11 -13.61 22.93
C VAL A 21 14.28 -13.97 21.45
N GLU A 22 13.35 -13.56 20.58
CA GLU A 22 13.47 -13.78 19.13
C GLU A 22 14.75 -13.15 18.54
N TYR A 23 15.10 -11.93 18.97
CA TYR A 23 16.25 -11.19 18.45
C TYR A 23 17.59 -11.85 18.79
N ASN A 24 17.70 -12.50 19.95
CA ASN A 24 18.93 -13.12 20.44
C ASN A 24 19.03 -14.62 20.16
N ASN A 25 17.98 -15.26 19.63
CA ASN A 25 17.97 -16.69 19.33
C ASN A 25 18.45 -16.98 17.90
N PRO A 26 19.61 -17.63 17.68
CA PRO A 26 20.15 -17.93 16.35
C PRO A 26 19.26 -18.85 15.50
N PHE A 27 18.35 -19.60 16.12
CA PHE A 27 17.40 -20.48 15.43
C PHE A 27 16.08 -19.77 15.06
N ASP A 28 15.88 -18.52 15.50
CA ASP A 28 14.73 -17.72 15.10
C ASP A 28 15.00 -16.97 13.79
N ARG A 29 14.01 -16.91 12.90
CA ARG A 29 14.10 -16.13 11.65
C ARG A 29 14.31 -14.62 11.87
N ARG A 30 14.07 -14.13 13.10
CA ARG A 30 14.25 -12.73 13.52
C ARG A 30 15.54 -12.49 14.28
N PHE A 31 16.45 -13.46 14.32
CA PHE A 31 17.78 -13.29 14.88
C PHE A 31 18.48 -12.06 14.27
N HIS A 32 18.91 -11.12 15.12
CA HIS A 32 19.52 -9.85 14.72
C HIS A 32 18.73 -9.04 13.68
N ALA A 33 17.41 -9.22 13.60
CA ALA A 33 16.55 -8.38 12.77
C ALA A 33 16.44 -6.99 13.42
N GLN A 34 17.29 -6.07 12.98
CA GLN A 34 17.35 -4.69 13.49
C GLN A 34 15.99 -3.98 13.57
N PRO A 35 15.05 -4.16 12.62
CA PRO A 35 13.72 -3.57 12.71
C PRO A 35 12.67 -4.44 13.43
N ASN A 36 13.05 -5.47 14.19
CA ASN A 36 12.09 -6.33 14.90
C ASN A 36 11.21 -5.51 15.85
N ALA A 37 9.92 -5.84 15.89
CA ALA A 37 8.92 -5.24 16.74
C ALA A 37 7.63 -6.05 16.75
N CYS A 38 6.81 -5.84 17.77
CA CYS A 38 5.45 -6.35 17.87
C CYS A 38 4.46 -5.22 18.22
N ASN A 39 3.20 -5.56 18.49
CA ASN A 39 2.17 -4.62 18.92
C ASN A 39 2.44 -3.97 20.30
N LYS A 40 3.27 -4.60 21.15
CA LYS A 40 3.66 -4.08 22.47
C LYS A 40 4.74 -3.00 22.36
N CYS A 41 5.82 -3.30 21.64
CA CYS A 41 7.03 -2.45 21.59
C CYS A 41 7.18 -1.60 20.32
N GLY A 42 6.40 -1.88 19.28
CA GLY A 42 6.55 -1.28 17.96
C GLY A 42 5.77 0.01 17.73
N PRO A 43 5.92 0.59 16.52
CA PRO A 43 5.12 1.72 16.09
C PRO A 43 3.64 1.36 15.98
N LYS A 44 2.77 2.33 16.25
CA LYS A 44 1.30 2.18 16.16
C LYS A 44 0.75 3.01 15.01
N LEU A 45 -0.32 2.51 14.40
CA LEU A 45 -1.04 3.24 13.37
C LEU A 45 -1.96 4.28 14.00
N LEU A 46 -2.08 5.42 13.33
CA LEU A 46 -2.99 6.50 13.67
C LEU A 46 -3.79 6.86 12.42
N LEU A 47 -5.09 7.05 12.58
CA LEU A 47 -5.96 7.61 11.55
C LEU A 47 -6.39 9.02 11.99
N VAL A 48 -6.20 10.00 11.13
CA VAL A 48 -6.57 11.40 11.37
C VAL A 48 -7.42 11.93 10.23
N ASP A 49 -8.26 12.92 10.52
CA ASP A 49 -9.03 13.64 9.52
C ASP A 49 -8.21 14.74 8.82
N LYS A 50 -8.88 15.51 7.95
CA LYS A 50 -8.27 16.63 7.21
C LYS A 50 -7.77 17.79 8.09
N HIS A 51 -8.19 17.85 9.36
CA HIS A 51 -7.76 18.85 10.34
C HIS A 51 -6.68 18.30 11.29
N GLY A 52 -6.23 17.06 11.08
CA GLY A 52 -5.28 16.39 11.96
C GLY A 52 -5.91 15.83 13.24
N LYS A 53 -7.24 15.88 13.39
CA LYS A 53 -7.93 15.31 14.55
C LYS A 53 -7.97 13.80 14.42
N LYS A 54 -7.59 13.09 15.48
CA LYS A 54 -7.67 11.63 15.54
C LYS A 54 -9.11 11.17 15.33
N ILE A 55 -9.29 10.24 14.40
CA ILE A 55 -10.54 9.52 14.22
C ILE A 55 -10.51 8.35 15.19
N ASP A 56 -11.42 8.34 16.15
CA ASP A 56 -11.50 7.23 17.10
C ASP A 56 -11.97 5.97 16.38
N SER A 57 -11.18 4.92 16.49
CA SER A 57 -11.38 3.67 15.77
C SER A 57 -10.66 2.54 16.49
N LYS A 58 -11.39 1.45 16.74
CA LYS A 58 -10.80 0.20 17.27
C LYS A 58 -9.71 -0.37 16.36
N SER A 59 -9.81 -0.11 15.05
CA SER A 59 -8.79 -0.50 14.07
C SER A 59 -8.62 0.58 12.99
N PRO A 60 -7.50 1.32 12.97
CA PRO A 60 -7.22 2.30 11.92
C PRO A 60 -7.29 1.71 10.50
N ILE A 61 -6.87 0.45 10.32
CA ILE A 61 -6.90 -0.23 9.01
C ILE A 61 -8.34 -0.46 8.54
N ILE A 62 -9.20 -1.03 9.38
CA ILE A 62 -10.60 -1.33 8.99
C ILE A 62 -11.34 -0.03 8.66
N SER A 63 -11.14 1.00 9.46
CA SER A 63 -11.76 2.31 9.22
C SER A 63 -11.21 2.98 7.96
N ALA A 64 -9.91 2.89 7.69
CA ALA A 64 -9.34 3.38 6.43
C ALA A 64 -9.90 2.63 5.21
N ALA A 65 -10.00 1.29 5.28
CA ALA A 65 -10.62 0.49 4.21
C ALA A 65 -12.10 0.87 3.98
N LYS A 66 -12.86 1.14 5.04
CA LYS A 66 -14.25 1.64 4.93
C LYS A 66 -14.30 3.01 4.26
N LEU A 67 -13.44 3.93 4.65
CA LEU A 67 -13.37 5.27 4.07
C LEU A 67 -12.97 5.23 2.58
N LEU A 68 -12.03 4.37 2.20
CA LEU A 68 -11.64 4.17 0.80
C LEU A 68 -12.80 3.63 -0.04
N ARG A 69 -13.61 2.70 0.49
CA ARG A 69 -14.85 2.25 -0.16
C ARG A 69 -15.90 3.37 -0.28
N GLN A 70 -15.94 4.27 0.69
CA GLN A 70 -16.80 5.47 0.68
C GLN A 70 -16.17 6.62 -0.12
N GLU A 71 -15.30 6.28 -1.08
CA GLU A 71 -14.75 7.22 -2.06
C GLU A 71 -13.97 8.39 -1.44
N LYS A 72 -13.44 8.18 -0.23
CA LYS A 72 -12.53 9.15 0.40
C LYS A 72 -11.12 8.95 -0.14
N ILE A 73 -10.37 10.05 -0.17
CA ILE A 73 -8.95 10.08 -0.51
C ILE A 73 -8.16 10.10 0.81
N ILE A 74 -7.25 9.16 0.98
CA ILE A 74 -6.46 8.98 2.21
C ILE A 74 -4.96 9.05 1.88
N ALA A 75 -4.17 9.75 2.69
CA ALA A 75 -2.72 9.66 2.63
C ALA A 75 -2.22 8.53 3.55
N ILE A 76 -1.46 7.58 3.02
CA ILE A 76 -0.93 6.42 3.75
C ILE A 76 0.57 6.59 3.89
N LYS A 77 1.08 6.62 5.13
CA LYS A 77 2.52 6.55 5.40
C LYS A 77 2.99 5.10 5.24
N SER A 78 3.84 4.85 4.26
CA SER A 78 4.46 3.57 3.96
C SER A 78 5.98 3.65 4.11
N LEU A 79 6.72 2.62 3.70
CA LEU A 79 8.19 2.52 3.87
C LEU A 79 8.95 3.69 3.23
N GLY A 80 8.57 4.10 2.02
CA GLY A 80 9.26 5.14 1.24
C GLY A 80 8.67 6.54 1.36
N GLY A 81 7.72 6.78 2.26
CA GLY A 81 7.01 8.05 2.40
C GLY A 81 5.50 7.90 2.31
N PHE A 82 4.82 8.98 1.94
CA PHE A 82 3.36 8.99 1.83
C PHE A 82 2.88 8.66 0.41
N GLN A 83 1.90 7.76 0.33
CA GLN A 83 1.12 7.44 -0.87
C GLN A 83 -0.27 8.05 -0.75
N VAL A 84 -0.89 8.45 -1.86
CA VAL A 84 -2.25 9.00 -1.83
C VAL A 84 -3.19 7.95 -2.41
N ALA A 85 -3.95 7.32 -1.52
CA ALA A 85 -4.83 6.23 -1.84
C ALA A 85 -6.27 6.68 -2.08
N CYS A 86 -6.89 6.18 -3.15
CA CYS A 86 -8.33 6.32 -3.38
C CYS A 86 -8.87 5.24 -4.32
N ASN A 87 -10.19 5.05 -4.33
CA ASN A 87 -10.84 4.09 -5.22
C ASN A 87 -10.53 4.41 -6.70
N ALA A 88 -9.91 3.49 -7.42
CA ALA A 88 -9.56 3.65 -8.83
C ALA A 88 -10.74 3.39 -9.78
N THR A 89 -11.87 2.87 -9.29
CA THR A 89 -13.07 2.59 -10.10
C THR A 89 -14.08 3.74 -10.12
N SER A 90 -13.81 4.83 -9.38
CA SER A 90 -14.74 5.95 -9.21
C SER A 90 -14.26 7.17 -9.99
N ASP A 91 -14.93 7.49 -11.09
CA ASP A 91 -14.59 8.65 -11.93
C ASP A 91 -14.54 9.95 -11.13
N ASP A 92 -15.54 10.19 -10.28
CA ASP A 92 -15.62 11.38 -9.43
C ASP A 92 -14.43 11.46 -8.46
N THR A 93 -14.06 10.35 -7.83
CA THR A 93 -12.91 10.30 -6.90
C THR A 93 -11.61 10.59 -7.63
N VAL A 94 -11.39 9.98 -8.80
CA VAL A 94 -10.17 10.14 -9.59
C VAL A 94 -10.06 11.58 -10.11
N LEU A 95 -11.14 12.16 -10.62
CA LEU A 95 -11.18 13.57 -11.06
C LEU A 95 -10.92 14.54 -9.90
N LYS A 96 -11.52 14.30 -8.73
CA LYS A 96 -11.23 15.06 -7.49
C LYS A 96 -9.75 14.99 -7.13
N LEU A 97 -9.13 13.81 -7.20
CA LEU A 97 -7.70 13.65 -6.93
C LEU A 97 -6.84 14.42 -7.94
N ARG A 98 -7.14 14.33 -9.25
CA ARG A 98 -6.41 15.06 -10.30
C ARG A 98 -6.43 16.57 -10.06
N LYS A 99 -7.61 17.11 -9.75
CA LYS A 99 -7.80 18.54 -9.44
C LYS A 99 -6.95 18.94 -8.23
N ARG A 100 -6.99 18.17 -7.14
CA ARG A 100 -6.22 18.45 -5.91
C ARG A 100 -4.71 18.36 -6.11
N LYS A 101 -4.21 17.36 -6.85
CA LYS A 101 -2.77 17.20 -7.13
C LYS A 101 -2.27 18.06 -8.29
N LYS A 102 -3.13 18.85 -8.95
CA LYS A 102 -2.81 19.60 -10.18
C LYS A 102 -2.13 18.69 -11.22
N ARG A 103 -2.67 17.47 -11.39
CA ARG A 103 -2.12 16.42 -12.27
C ARG A 103 -3.15 16.06 -13.35
N PRO A 104 -3.27 16.87 -14.41
CA PRO A 104 -4.39 16.76 -15.36
C PRO A 104 -4.36 15.45 -16.15
N VAL A 105 -3.19 15.06 -16.69
CA VAL A 105 -3.12 13.93 -17.64
C VAL A 105 -2.21 12.77 -17.22
N LYS A 106 -1.16 13.05 -16.43
CA LYS A 106 -0.16 12.02 -16.09
C LYS A 106 -0.84 10.82 -15.41
N PRO A 107 -0.66 9.57 -15.89
CA PRO A 107 -1.34 8.38 -15.36
C PRO A 107 -1.07 8.15 -13.88
N PHE A 108 -2.02 7.59 -13.15
CA PHE A 108 -1.77 7.08 -11.79
C PHE A 108 -1.31 5.63 -11.82
N ALA A 109 -0.59 5.23 -10.78
CA ALA A 109 -0.32 3.82 -10.52
C ALA A 109 -1.49 3.23 -9.73
N ILE A 110 -1.76 1.94 -9.96
CA ILE A 110 -2.84 1.21 -9.30
C ILE A 110 -2.25 0.03 -8.54
N MET A 111 -2.69 -0.16 -7.30
CA MET A 111 -2.44 -1.35 -6.51
C MET A 111 -3.66 -2.27 -6.53
N LEU A 112 -3.44 -3.55 -6.77
CA LEU A 112 -4.45 -4.61 -6.67
C LEU A 112 -3.96 -5.70 -5.72
N LYS A 113 -4.89 -6.38 -5.04
CA LYS A 113 -4.61 -7.35 -3.97
C LYS A 113 -3.60 -8.44 -4.34
N ASP A 114 -3.80 -9.08 -5.49
CA ASP A 114 -3.08 -10.26 -5.92
C ASP A 114 -3.08 -10.42 -7.45
N ILE A 115 -2.33 -11.40 -7.93
CA ILE A 115 -2.22 -11.72 -9.37
C ILE A 115 -3.58 -12.08 -9.97
N GLU A 116 -4.43 -12.80 -9.24
CA GLU A 116 -5.76 -13.19 -9.72
C GLU A 116 -6.67 -11.97 -9.94
N SER A 117 -6.57 -10.98 -9.07
CA SER A 117 -7.24 -9.70 -9.24
C SER A 117 -6.69 -8.94 -10.46
N ILE A 118 -5.37 -8.90 -10.65
CA ILE A 118 -4.74 -8.24 -11.81
C ILE A 118 -5.18 -8.91 -13.13
N LYS A 119 -5.24 -10.24 -13.19
CA LYS A 119 -5.68 -10.99 -14.38
C LYS A 119 -7.08 -10.61 -14.85
N LYS A 120 -7.96 -10.10 -13.97
CA LYS A 120 -9.30 -9.64 -14.36
C LYS A 120 -9.24 -8.41 -15.28
N TYR A 121 -8.25 -7.54 -15.09
CA TYR A 121 -8.15 -6.23 -15.74
C TYR A 121 -7.07 -6.15 -16.81
N TYR A 122 -6.02 -6.98 -16.72
CA TYR A 122 -4.82 -6.85 -17.55
C TYR A 122 -4.41 -8.16 -18.20
N TYR A 123 -3.73 -8.05 -19.35
CA TYR A 123 -2.93 -9.14 -19.90
C TYR A 123 -1.64 -9.26 -19.09
N LEU A 124 -1.21 -10.50 -18.84
CA LEU A 124 -0.03 -10.81 -18.05
C LEU A 124 0.80 -11.88 -18.74
N SER A 125 2.08 -11.59 -18.92
CA SER A 125 3.14 -12.53 -19.28
C SER A 125 3.83 -13.08 -18.03
N LYS A 126 4.60 -14.16 -18.20
CA LYS A 126 5.38 -14.76 -17.12
C LYS A 126 6.37 -13.77 -16.50
N LYS A 127 7.08 -12.99 -17.33
CA LYS A 127 8.07 -11.98 -16.88
C LYS A 127 7.44 -10.84 -16.07
N GLU A 128 6.24 -10.41 -16.45
CA GLU A 128 5.51 -9.38 -15.71
C GLU A 128 5.07 -9.90 -14.34
N ILE A 129 4.60 -11.16 -14.25
CA ILE A 129 4.28 -11.80 -12.97
C ILE A 129 5.52 -11.90 -12.08
N GLU A 130 6.63 -12.41 -12.61
CA GLU A 130 7.92 -12.51 -11.89
C GLU A 130 8.39 -11.13 -11.38
N SER A 131 8.20 -10.08 -12.19
CA SER A 131 8.55 -8.71 -11.78
C SER A 131 7.67 -8.21 -10.65
N LEU A 132 6.34 -8.38 -10.77
CA LEU A 132 5.36 -7.95 -9.77
C LEU A 132 5.55 -8.64 -8.41
N THR A 133 5.88 -9.93 -8.41
CA THR A 133 6.06 -10.74 -7.20
C THR A 133 7.48 -10.71 -6.64
N SER A 134 8.41 -10.03 -7.31
CA SER A 134 9.77 -9.86 -6.82
C SER A 134 9.78 -9.12 -5.48
N ALA A 135 10.81 -9.35 -4.66
CA ALA A 135 10.99 -8.65 -3.38
C ALA A 135 11.08 -7.11 -3.51
N ARG A 136 11.32 -6.59 -4.71
CA ARG A 136 11.33 -5.15 -5.01
C ARG A 136 9.92 -4.58 -5.20
N ALA A 137 8.92 -5.42 -5.49
CA ALA A 137 7.53 -5.07 -5.75
C ALA A 137 7.34 -3.78 -6.59
N PRO A 138 7.93 -3.72 -7.81
CA PRO A 138 7.90 -2.52 -8.64
C PRO A 138 6.49 -2.24 -9.19
N ILE A 139 6.31 -1.02 -9.69
CA ILE A 139 5.21 -0.69 -10.60
C ILE A 139 5.57 -1.23 -11.99
N VAL A 140 4.74 -2.12 -12.53
CA VAL A 140 4.91 -2.74 -13.85
C VAL A 140 3.84 -2.20 -14.80
N LEU A 141 4.23 -1.84 -16.02
CA LEU A 141 3.29 -1.38 -17.04
C LEU A 141 2.58 -2.55 -17.68
N LEU A 142 1.27 -2.68 -17.44
CA LEU A 142 0.47 -3.79 -17.96
C LEU A 142 -0.54 -3.31 -19.00
N LYS A 143 -0.75 -4.13 -20.04
CA LYS A 143 -1.73 -3.84 -21.08
C LYS A 143 -3.14 -4.13 -20.59
N LYS A 144 -4.04 -3.15 -20.73
CA LYS A 144 -5.46 -3.29 -20.35
C LYS A 144 -6.18 -4.35 -21.18
N LYS A 145 -7.09 -5.10 -20.56
CA LYS A 145 -8.13 -5.87 -21.25
C LYS A 145 -9.29 -4.93 -21.58
N ALA A 146 -9.65 -4.80 -22.86
CA ALA A 146 -10.68 -3.85 -23.28
C ALA A 146 -12.11 -4.21 -22.82
N LYS A 147 -12.36 -5.48 -22.48
CA LYS A 147 -13.68 -5.98 -22.10
C LYS A 147 -13.87 -5.95 -20.58
N ASN A 148 -15.00 -5.41 -20.12
CA ASN A 148 -15.40 -5.34 -18.69
C ASN A 148 -14.40 -4.62 -17.77
N TYR A 149 -13.74 -3.58 -18.28
CA TYR A 149 -12.76 -2.81 -17.54
C TYR A 149 -13.46 -1.78 -16.64
N THR A 150 -13.50 -2.03 -15.32
CA THR A 150 -14.22 -1.17 -14.36
C THR A 150 -13.31 -0.14 -13.67
N VAL A 151 -12.01 -0.16 -13.95
CA VAL A 151 -11.11 0.93 -13.53
C VAL A 151 -11.46 2.19 -14.34
N SER A 152 -11.54 3.32 -13.64
CA SER A 152 -11.94 4.60 -14.22
C SER A 152 -11.06 4.97 -15.42
N TRP A 153 -11.69 5.42 -16.50
CA TRP A 153 -10.98 5.93 -17.67
C TRP A 153 -10.01 7.06 -17.30
N TYR A 154 -10.34 7.85 -16.27
CA TYR A 154 -9.51 8.95 -15.80
C TYR A 154 -8.24 8.51 -15.07
N VAL A 155 -8.00 7.22 -14.80
CA VAL A 155 -6.73 6.76 -14.20
C VAL A 155 -5.55 6.98 -15.15
N SER A 156 -5.73 6.62 -16.41
CA SER A 156 -4.68 6.71 -17.43
C SER A 156 -5.17 7.27 -18.77
N LEU A 157 -6.42 7.70 -18.88
CA LEU A 157 -6.96 8.36 -20.08
C LEU A 157 -6.70 7.53 -21.34
N TYR A 158 -6.02 8.11 -22.32
CA TYR A 158 -5.75 7.57 -23.65
C TYR A 158 -4.68 6.45 -23.67
N TYR A 159 -4.03 6.13 -22.54
CA TYR A 159 -2.97 5.11 -22.53
C TYR A 159 -3.54 3.69 -22.53
N ARG A 160 -2.93 2.81 -23.34
CA ARG A 160 -3.26 1.37 -23.42
C ARG A 160 -2.63 0.55 -22.29
N TYR A 161 -1.66 1.13 -21.59
CA TYR A 161 -0.93 0.53 -20.49
C TYR A 161 -1.16 1.32 -19.20
N GLU A 162 -1.17 0.61 -18.07
CA GLU A 162 -1.25 1.22 -16.75
C GLU A 162 -0.14 0.70 -15.84
N GLY A 163 0.35 1.57 -14.96
CA GLY A 163 1.28 1.17 -13.92
C GLY A 163 0.53 0.40 -12.84
N VAL A 164 0.84 -0.88 -12.68
CA VAL A 164 0.21 -1.78 -11.71
C VAL A 164 1.25 -2.27 -10.73
N MET A 165 0.90 -2.35 -9.45
CA MET A 165 1.74 -2.91 -8.39
C MET A 165 0.95 -3.82 -7.45
N LEU A 166 1.66 -4.64 -6.69
CA LEU A 166 1.10 -5.45 -5.62
C LEU A 166 1.33 -4.80 -4.24
N PRO A 167 0.57 -5.20 -3.20
CA PRO A 167 0.85 -4.84 -1.82
C PRO A 167 2.26 -5.30 -1.46
N TYR A 168 3.05 -4.38 -0.90
CA TYR A 168 4.47 -4.62 -0.58
C TYR A 168 4.84 -4.28 0.86
N THR A 169 3.88 -3.80 1.66
CA THR A 169 4.07 -3.57 3.09
C THR A 169 2.92 -4.21 3.87
N PRO A 170 3.12 -4.55 5.15
CA PRO A 170 2.05 -5.11 5.97
C PRO A 170 0.79 -4.25 6.00
N ILE A 171 0.91 -2.91 5.98
CA ILE A 171 -0.24 -1.99 5.94
C ILE A 171 -1.08 -2.23 4.68
N HIS A 172 -0.42 -2.40 3.52
CA HIS A 172 -1.12 -2.64 2.26
C HIS A 172 -1.83 -4.00 2.28
N HIS A 173 -1.15 -5.06 2.71
CA HIS A 173 -1.76 -6.39 2.84
C HIS A 173 -2.97 -6.36 3.79
N LEU A 174 -2.83 -5.72 4.95
CA LEU A 174 -3.92 -5.60 5.92
C LEU A 174 -5.11 -4.80 5.37
N LEU A 175 -4.88 -3.72 4.60
CA LEU A 175 -5.95 -3.01 3.91
C LEU A 175 -6.68 -3.93 2.93
N PHE A 176 -5.97 -4.66 2.08
CA PHE A 176 -6.57 -5.58 1.09
C PHE A 176 -7.19 -6.84 1.71
N ASN A 177 -6.89 -7.19 2.97
CA ASN A 177 -7.65 -8.20 3.71
C ASN A 177 -9.07 -7.73 4.03
N HIS A 178 -9.27 -6.42 4.09
CA HIS A 178 -10.57 -5.83 4.38
C HIS A 178 -11.24 -5.22 3.16
N MET A 179 -10.67 -5.27 1.95
CA MET A 179 -11.27 -4.74 0.71
C MET A 179 -10.57 -5.27 -0.56
N ASP A 180 -11.34 -5.46 -1.64
CA ASP A 180 -10.83 -6.04 -2.90
C ASP A 180 -10.98 -5.09 -4.12
N ILE A 181 -11.13 -3.78 -3.88
CA ILE A 181 -11.23 -2.78 -4.95
C ILE A 181 -9.83 -2.29 -5.38
N PRO A 182 -9.58 -2.03 -6.68
CA PRO A 182 -8.35 -1.41 -7.14
C PRO A 182 -8.17 -0.01 -6.53
N LEU A 183 -6.96 0.28 -6.05
CA LEU A 183 -6.63 1.57 -5.44
C LEU A 183 -5.60 2.32 -6.28
N ILE A 184 -5.83 3.61 -6.53
CA ILE A 184 -4.73 4.52 -6.89
C ILE A 184 -3.78 4.60 -5.68
N MET A 185 -2.47 4.70 -5.91
CA MET A 185 -1.46 4.93 -4.86
C MET A 185 -0.51 6.09 -5.18
#